data_AF-A0A6L0XSY5-F1
#
_entry.id   AF-A0A6L0XSY5-F1
#
_cell.length_a   1.000
_cell.length_b   1.000
_cell.length_c   1.000
_cell.angle_alpha   90.00
_cell.angle_beta   90.00
_cell.angle_gamma   90.00
#
_symmetry.space_group_name_H-M   'P 1'
#
loop_
_entity.id
_entity.type
_entity.pdbx_description
1 polymer ?
#
loop_
_entity_poly.entity_id
_entity_poly.type
_entity_poly.pdbx_seq_one_letter_code
_entity_poly.pdbx_strand_id
1 'polypeptide(L)'
;MRAHLREALLASLQRDVEKHQRVAQRNVAPPGFVLKVHGVQLQSSVAAKDRKRHRDRADHTPPQLSENTISKGEAWTSLVLATLSSVLQQLESDAQKKQNESANESAAPSAVSVLRSVARVEMRHCRLQAHHLCADDRGATDSVSLADILLSPQRLWNSAAHTAPSPAYVRLVTLDLECNELGDAGMRLLCSGLLVHLRGLRRLLLASNNITIDGLLFLVDSARSHDEGHLPPHLETIGLSNNPLGTHARRTVHGQPTENAFCDAFRTLALRLSSTLRRVHLNHASLSTREVSSVLQALFECVVQHSGPCAFDIVYLRENERVDKEEALRLLRSKVEDLEKLDTFLRRHVSM
;
A
#
# COMPACT_ATOMS: atom_id res chain seq x y z
N MET A 1 -5.78 -23.15 -14.23
CA MET A 1 -5.77 -21.81 -13.60
C MET A 1 -5.90 -21.79 -12.07
N ARG A 2 -7.08 -21.93 -11.44
CA ARG A 2 -7.23 -21.78 -9.96
C ARG A 2 -6.28 -22.68 -9.15
N ALA A 3 -6.18 -23.96 -9.50
CA ALA A 3 -5.25 -24.90 -8.86
C ALA A 3 -3.77 -24.48 -9.02
N HIS A 4 -3.37 -24.09 -10.24
CA HIS A 4 -1.99 -23.65 -10.49
C HIS A 4 -1.64 -22.34 -9.79
N LEU A 5 -2.59 -21.40 -9.72
CA LEU A 5 -2.45 -20.16 -8.97
C LEU A 5 -2.26 -20.47 -7.48
N ARG A 6 -3.10 -21.36 -6.93
CA ARG A 6 -2.99 -21.82 -5.55
C ARG A 6 -1.63 -22.43 -5.26
N GLU A 7 -1.15 -23.34 -6.10
CA GLU A 7 0.18 -23.93 -5.95
C GLU A 7 1.30 -22.88 -6.05
N ALA A 8 1.21 -21.94 -7.01
CA ALA A 8 2.22 -20.90 -7.19
C ALA A 8 2.27 -19.96 -5.98
N LEU A 9 1.11 -19.56 -5.47
CA LEU A 9 0.99 -18.68 -4.31
C LEU A 9 1.44 -19.37 -3.03
N LEU A 10 1.00 -20.62 -2.79
CA LEU A 10 1.44 -21.42 -1.64
C LEU A 10 2.95 -21.60 -1.64
N ALA A 11 3.54 -21.99 -2.78
CA ALA A 11 4.98 -22.15 -2.89
C ALA A 11 5.74 -20.82 -2.69
N SER A 12 5.17 -19.69 -3.13
CA SER A 12 5.77 -18.37 -2.88
C SER A 12 5.76 -18.01 -1.40
N LEU A 13 4.62 -18.14 -0.74
CA LEU A 13 4.48 -17.80 0.67
C LEU A 13 5.32 -18.71 1.57
N GLN A 14 5.41 -20.01 1.26
CA GLN A 14 6.29 -20.94 1.99
C GLN A 14 7.76 -20.52 1.88
N ARG A 15 8.24 -20.17 0.68
CA ARG A 15 9.60 -19.65 0.50
C ARG A 15 9.86 -18.37 1.29
N ASP A 16 8.88 -17.47 1.32
CA ASP A 16 8.99 -16.22 2.09
C ASP A 16 9.04 -16.49 3.60
N VAL A 17 8.20 -17.42 4.10
CA VAL A 17 8.21 -17.86 5.50
C VAL A 17 9.56 -18.46 5.86
N GLU A 18 10.08 -19.41 5.07
CA GLU A 18 11.38 -20.04 5.30
C GLU A 18 12.52 -19.02 5.29
N LYS A 19 12.51 -18.09 4.32
CA LYS A 19 13.50 -17.02 4.24
C LYS A 19 13.45 -16.14 5.48
N HIS A 20 12.26 -15.81 5.95
CA HIS A 20 12.08 -15.02 7.16
C HIS A 20 12.56 -15.76 8.41
N GLN A 21 12.29 -17.06 8.55
CA GLN A 21 12.79 -17.87 9.66
C GLN A 21 14.32 -17.85 9.72
N ARG A 22 15.00 -17.98 8.58
CA ARG A 22 16.48 -17.89 8.50
C ARG A 22 17.00 -16.51 8.94
N VAL A 23 16.29 -15.44 8.59
CA VAL A 23 16.63 -14.08 9.04
C VAL A 23 16.38 -13.94 10.54
N ALA A 24 15.30 -14.52 11.05
CA ALA A 24 14.96 -14.44 12.46
C ALA A 24 15.92 -15.20 13.38
N GLN A 25 16.48 -16.32 12.91
CA GLN A 25 17.51 -17.06 13.63
C GLN A 25 18.84 -16.28 13.75
N ARG A 26 19.09 -15.30 12.88
CA ARG A 26 20.35 -14.54 12.83
C ARG A 26 20.28 -13.20 13.57
N ASN A 27 19.10 -12.75 13.97
CA ASN A 27 18.89 -11.43 14.55
C ASN A 27 18.38 -11.54 15.99
N VAL A 28 18.95 -10.74 16.90
CA VAL A 28 18.50 -10.64 18.30
C VAL A 28 17.04 -10.15 18.38
N ALA A 29 16.64 -9.27 17.46
CA ALA A 29 15.26 -8.83 17.28
C ALA A 29 14.89 -8.92 15.78
N PRO A 30 14.18 -9.97 15.33
CA PRO A 30 13.77 -10.09 13.94
C PRO A 30 12.85 -8.94 13.51
N PRO A 31 12.98 -8.43 12.27
CA PRO A 31 11.96 -7.55 11.70
C PRO A 31 10.63 -8.30 11.57
N GLY A 32 9.51 -7.59 11.46
CA GLY A 32 8.21 -8.23 11.19
C GLY A 32 8.14 -8.86 9.80
N PHE A 33 7.30 -9.90 9.65
CA PHE A 33 7.11 -10.59 8.38
C PHE A 33 6.43 -9.71 7.33
N VAL A 34 6.80 -9.93 6.07
CA VAL A 34 6.23 -9.24 4.92
C VAL A 34 5.43 -10.23 4.07
N LEU A 35 4.12 -10.05 4.03
CA LEU A 35 3.22 -10.79 3.14
C LEU A 35 3.27 -10.15 1.75
N LYS A 36 3.84 -10.85 0.77
CA LYS A 36 4.04 -10.33 -0.59
C LYS A 36 3.19 -11.07 -1.62
N VAL A 37 2.51 -10.31 -2.47
CA VAL A 37 1.75 -10.80 -3.63
C VAL A 37 2.08 -9.93 -4.82
N HIS A 38 2.64 -10.54 -5.87
CA HIS A 38 2.99 -9.85 -7.12
C HIS A 38 2.24 -10.47 -8.30
N GLY A 39 1.18 -9.81 -8.77
CA GLY A 39 0.23 -10.41 -9.71
C GLY A 39 0.86 -10.82 -11.06
N VAL A 40 1.75 -10.00 -11.64
CA VAL A 40 2.46 -10.35 -12.90
C VAL A 40 3.33 -11.61 -12.77
N GLN A 41 4.03 -11.78 -11.64
CA GLN A 41 4.86 -12.97 -11.39
C GLN A 41 3.98 -14.21 -11.21
N LEU A 42 2.84 -14.08 -10.52
CA LEU A 42 1.86 -15.14 -10.36
C LEU A 42 1.27 -15.55 -11.71
N GLN A 43 0.84 -14.58 -12.52
CA GLN A 43 0.30 -14.83 -13.85
C GLN A 43 1.32 -15.53 -14.75
N SER A 44 2.57 -15.10 -14.72
CA SER A 44 3.68 -15.74 -15.46
C SER A 44 3.92 -17.18 -14.99
N SER A 45 3.88 -17.42 -13.68
CA SER A 45 4.06 -18.76 -13.09
C SER A 45 2.94 -19.72 -13.47
N VAL A 46 1.68 -19.23 -13.47
CA VAL A 46 0.51 -20.01 -13.91
C VAL A 46 0.63 -20.37 -15.39
N ALA A 47 0.95 -19.38 -16.24
CA ALA A 47 1.12 -19.60 -17.67
C ALA A 47 2.24 -20.61 -17.99
N ALA A 48 3.35 -20.57 -17.24
CA ALA A 48 4.45 -21.53 -17.40
C ALA A 48 4.02 -22.97 -17.06
N LYS A 49 3.22 -23.17 -16.00
CA LYS A 49 2.70 -24.49 -15.63
C LYS A 49 1.70 -25.03 -16.65
N ASP A 50 0.84 -24.17 -17.20
CA ASP A 50 -0.10 -24.55 -18.27
C ASP A 50 0.66 -25.01 -19.53
N ARG A 51 1.72 -24.29 -19.93
CA ARG A 51 2.59 -24.68 -21.05
C ARG A 51 3.30 -26.01 -20.83
N LYS A 52 3.86 -26.23 -19.63
CA LYS A 52 4.56 -27.49 -19.30
C LYS A 52 3.64 -28.70 -19.41
N ARG A 53 2.42 -28.62 -18.86
CA ARG A 53 1.43 -29.71 -18.99
C ARG A 53 1.04 -30.01 -20.43
N HIS A 54 0.99 -28.99 -21.29
CA HIS A 54 0.69 -29.19 -22.70
C HIS A 54 1.84 -29.90 -23.43
N ARG A 55 3.10 -29.59 -23.09
CA ARG A 55 4.26 -30.26 -23.65
C ARG A 55 4.35 -31.74 -23.23
N ASP A 56 3.87 -32.05 -22.04
CA ASP A 56 3.84 -33.41 -21.48
C ASP A 56 2.65 -34.26 -21.99
N ARG A 57 1.69 -33.66 -22.73
CA ARG A 57 0.62 -34.41 -23.43
C ARG A 57 1.14 -34.90 -24.77
N ALA A 58 0.92 -36.18 -25.07
CA ALA A 58 1.39 -36.87 -26.27
C ALA A 58 0.73 -36.42 -27.59
N ASP A 59 -0.24 -35.50 -27.54
CA ASP A 59 -0.97 -35.02 -28.71
C ASP A 59 -0.34 -33.71 -29.19
N HIS A 60 0.34 -33.76 -30.34
CA HIS A 60 1.13 -32.66 -30.93
C HIS A 60 0.27 -31.57 -31.59
N THR A 61 -1.01 -31.48 -31.24
CA THR A 61 -1.92 -30.46 -31.74
C THR A 61 -1.42 -29.08 -31.28
N PRO A 62 -1.04 -28.18 -32.21
CA PRO A 62 -0.69 -26.80 -31.85
C PRO A 62 -1.89 -26.21 -31.10
N PRO A 63 -1.68 -25.42 -30.03
CA PRO A 63 -2.79 -24.75 -29.39
C PRO A 63 -3.45 -23.89 -30.46
N GLN A 64 -4.70 -24.19 -30.81
CA GLN A 64 -5.54 -23.12 -31.31
C GLN A 64 -5.45 -22.04 -30.24
N LEU A 65 -4.96 -20.86 -30.64
CA LEU A 65 -5.15 -19.64 -29.88
C LEU A 65 -6.66 -19.43 -29.82
N SER A 66 -7.36 -20.22 -29.00
CA SER A 66 -8.69 -19.88 -28.58
C SER A 66 -8.48 -18.61 -27.78
N GLU A 67 -8.79 -17.51 -28.43
CA GLU A 67 -9.16 -16.23 -27.85
C GLU A 67 -10.36 -16.41 -26.90
N ASN A 68 -10.32 -17.38 -25.99
CA ASN A 68 -10.94 -17.28 -24.68
C ASN A 68 -10.06 -16.35 -23.84
N THR A 69 -9.98 -15.14 -24.37
CA THR A 69 -9.79 -13.87 -23.73
C THR A 69 -10.82 -13.81 -22.63
N ILE A 70 -10.55 -14.45 -21.49
CA ILE A 70 -11.21 -14.12 -20.23
C ILE A 70 -11.14 -12.59 -20.17
N SER A 71 -12.28 -11.91 -19.99
CA SER A 71 -12.32 -10.49 -19.63
C SER A 71 -11.49 -10.32 -18.35
N LYS A 72 -10.21 -9.99 -18.52
CA LYS A 72 -9.09 -10.54 -17.71
C LYS A 72 -8.70 -9.72 -16.49
N GLY A 73 -9.41 -8.62 -16.21
CA GLY A 73 -9.14 -7.74 -15.08
C GLY A 73 -9.78 -8.25 -13.80
N GLU A 74 -11.09 -8.10 -13.70
CA GLU A 74 -11.89 -8.34 -12.50
C GLU A 74 -11.86 -9.81 -12.03
N ALA A 75 -12.02 -10.76 -12.96
CA ALA A 75 -11.99 -12.19 -12.64
C ALA A 75 -10.62 -12.66 -12.13
N TRP A 76 -9.52 -12.01 -12.55
CA TRP A 76 -8.18 -12.35 -12.09
C TRP A 76 -7.95 -11.89 -10.65
N THR A 77 -8.26 -10.62 -10.35
CA THR A 77 -8.05 -10.03 -9.03
C THR A 77 -8.87 -10.74 -7.96
N SER A 78 -10.15 -10.96 -8.23
CA SER A 78 -11.04 -11.72 -7.33
C SER A 78 -10.53 -13.15 -7.09
N LEU A 79 -10.00 -13.80 -8.13
CA LEU A 79 -9.40 -15.13 -7.99
C LEU A 79 -8.12 -15.09 -7.13
N VAL A 80 -7.28 -14.07 -7.28
CA VAL A 80 -6.07 -13.88 -6.46
C VAL A 80 -6.44 -13.70 -4.99
N LEU A 81 -7.41 -12.84 -4.67
CA LEU A 81 -7.84 -12.59 -3.29
C LEU A 81 -8.46 -13.83 -2.63
N ALA A 82 -9.38 -14.50 -3.33
CA ALA A 82 -9.98 -15.75 -2.84
C ALA A 82 -8.92 -16.85 -2.62
N THR A 83 -7.97 -16.97 -3.55
CA THR A 83 -6.89 -17.95 -3.44
C THR A 83 -5.93 -17.60 -2.30
N LEU A 84 -5.57 -16.33 -2.13
CA LEU A 84 -4.75 -15.84 -1.02
C LEU A 84 -5.41 -16.16 0.32
N SER A 85 -6.70 -15.87 0.45
CA SER A 85 -7.44 -16.14 1.67
C SER A 85 -7.43 -17.63 2.04
N SER A 86 -7.67 -18.51 1.05
CA SER A 86 -7.63 -19.96 1.23
C SER A 86 -6.23 -20.49 1.55
N VAL A 87 -5.19 -19.98 0.89
CA VAL A 87 -3.80 -20.40 1.14
C VAL A 87 -3.37 -19.98 2.54
N LEU A 88 -3.70 -18.77 2.98
CA LEU A 88 -3.42 -18.31 4.34
C LEU A 88 -4.13 -19.20 5.37
N GLN A 89 -5.42 -19.49 5.18
CA GLN A 89 -6.16 -20.40 6.07
C GLN A 89 -5.49 -21.78 6.17
N GLN A 90 -5.01 -22.34 5.05
CA GLN A 90 -4.28 -23.60 5.07
C GLN A 90 -2.97 -23.49 5.85
N LEU A 91 -2.15 -22.47 5.55
CA LEU A 91 -0.87 -22.28 6.23
C LEU A 91 -1.04 -22.09 7.74
N GLU A 92 -2.06 -21.37 8.17
CA GLU A 92 -2.40 -21.15 9.57
C GLU A 92 -2.83 -22.46 10.25
N SER A 93 -3.67 -23.27 9.59
CA SER A 93 -4.09 -24.59 10.09
C SER A 93 -2.91 -25.57 10.19
N ASP A 94 -2.08 -25.65 9.15
CA ASP A 94 -0.91 -26.54 9.11
C ASP A 94 0.12 -26.15 10.17
N ALA A 95 0.31 -24.84 10.37
CA ALA A 95 1.23 -24.32 11.38
C ALA A 95 0.72 -24.62 12.81
N GLN A 96 -0.59 -24.50 13.06
CA GLN A 96 -1.18 -24.81 14.36
C GLN A 96 -1.13 -26.31 14.70
N LYS A 97 -1.35 -27.20 13.73
CA LYS A 97 -1.21 -28.66 13.91
C LYS A 97 0.22 -29.04 14.34
N LYS A 98 1.22 -28.52 13.63
CA LYS A 98 2.64 -28.75 13.95
C LYS A 98 3.04 -28.21 15.32
N GLN A 99 2.43 -27.12 15.80
CA GLN A 99 2.69 -26.59 17.14
C GLN A 99 2.18 -27.54 18.23
N ASN A 100 1.01 -28.16 18.05
CA ASN A 100 0.46 -29.12 19.01
C ASN A 100 1.28 -30.41 19.07
N GLU A 101 1.94 -30.79 17.97
CA GLU A 101 2.82 -31.97 17.89
C GLU A 101 4.23 -31.74 18.47
N SER A 102 4.70 -30.49 18.54
CA SER A 102 6.09 -30.13 18.89
C SER A 102 6.26 -29.45 20.25
N ALA A 103 5.28 -29.56 21.15
CA ALA A 103 5.23 -28.88 22.45
C ALA A 103 6.40 -29.20 23.44
N ASN A 104 7.40 -30.00 23.04
CA ASN A 104 8.49 -30.48 23.89
C ASN A 104 9.92 -30.02 23.49
N GLU A 105 10.14 -29.19 22.47
CA GLU A 105 11.50 -28.75 22.09
C GLU A 105 11.67 -27.23 22.00
N SER A 106 12.86 -26.76 22.43
CA SER A 106 13.22 -25.33 22.56
C SER A 106 13.14 -24.59 21.22
N ALA A 107 12.40 -23.47 21.20
CA ALA A 107 11.80 -22.97 19.98
C ALA A 107 12.72 -22.08 19.11
N ALA A 108 13.17 -22.64 17.98
CA ALA A 108 13.41 -21.84 16.78
C ALA A 108 12.08 -21.19 16.31
N PRO A 109 12.10 -20.03 15.61
CA PRO A 109 10.89 -19.37 15.14
C PRO A 109 10.09 -20.29 14.19
N SER A 110 8.91 -20.73 14.63
CA SER A 110 8.00 -21.58 13.85
C SER A 110 7.21 -20.77 12.83
N ALA A 111 6.63 -21.44 11.82
CA ALA A 111 5.77 -20.77 10.81
C ALA A 111 4.61 -19.99 11.47
N VAL A 112 4.11 -20.47 12.61
CA VAL A 112 3.10 -19.77 13.42
C VAL A 112 3.63 -18.43 13.93
N SER A 113 4.85 -18.38 14.47
CA SER A 113 5.45 -17.12 14.92
C SER A 113 5.67 -16.12 13.77
N VAL A 114 6.00 -16.62 12.58
CA VAL A 114 6.18 -15.77 11.39
C VAL A 114 4.87 -15.11 11.00
N LEU A 115 3.77 -15.88 10.90
CA LEU A 115 2.46 -15.32 10.54
C LEU A 115 1.89 -14.41 11.64
N ARG A 116 2.18 -14.65 12.92
CA ARG A 116 1.85 -13.70 14.01
C ARG A 116 2.64 -12.39 13.91
N SER A 117 3.80 -12.39 13.25
CA SER A 117 4.68 -11.22 13.11
C SER A 117 4.43 -10.39 11.86
N VAL A 118 3.37 -10.67 11.08
CA VAL A 118 3.06 -9.90 9.86
C VAL A 118 2.91 -8.42 10.21
N ALA A 119 3.85 -7.63 9.70
CA ALA A 119 3.91 -6.18 9.92
C ALA A 119 3.78 -5.41 8.60
N ARG A 120 3.92 -6.08 7.46
CA ARG A 120 3.78 -5.46 6.14
C ARG A 120 3.01 -6.36 5.19
N VAL A 121 2.14 -5.73 4.41
CA VAL A 121 1.45 -6.34 3.26
C VAL A 121 1.84 -5.58 2.01
N GLU A 122 2.31 -6.30 1.01
CA GLU A 122 2.61 -5.79 -0.34
C GLU A 122 1.73 -6.55 -1.34
N MET A 123 0.81 -5.84 -1.99
CA MET A 123 -0.02 -6.39 -3.08
C MET A 123 0.15 -5.51 -4.31
N ARG A 124 1.07 -5.90 -5.18
CA ARG A 124 1.46 -5.12 -6.36
C ARG A 124 1.10 -5.83 -7.65
N HIS A 125 0.77 -5.05 -8.69
CA HIS A 125 0.45 -5.59 -10.02
C HIS A 125 -0.68 -6.64 -10.00
N CYS A 126 -1.61 -6.52 -9.06
CA CYS A 126 -2.74 -7.42 -8.90
C CYS A 126 -3.99 -6.92 -9.62
N ARG A 127 -3.97 -5.70 -10.16
CA ARG A 127 -5.14 -5.00 -10.72
C ARG A 127 -6.26 -4.84 -9.68
N LEU A 128 -5.89 -4.48 -8.44
CA LEU A 128 -6.86 -4.10 -7.42
C LEU A 128 -7.62 -2.85 -7.87
N GLN A 129 -8.94 -2.89 -7.72
CA GLN A 129 -9.86 -1.78 -7.98
C GLN A 129 -10.61 -1.46 -6.68
N ALA A 130 -11.37 -0.36 -6.67
CA ALA A 130 -12.09 0.11 -5.48
C ALA A 130 -12.88 -0.99 -4.74
N HIS A 131 -13.74 -1.74 -5.44
CA HIS A 131 -14.58 -2.79 -4.85
C HIS A 131 -13.80 -3.98 -4.26
N HIS A 132 -12.50 -4.10 -4.57
CA HIS A 132 -11.64 -5.13 -3.97
C HIS A 132 -11.10 -4.72 -2.59
N LEU A 133 -11.24 -3.46 -2.18
CA LEU A 133 -10.72 -2.97 -0.90
C LEU A 133 -11.64 -3.28 0.27
N CYS A 134 -12.93 -2.98 0.08
CA CYS A 134 -13.99 -3.16 1.06
C CYS A 134 -15.25 -3.66 0.36
N ALA A 135 -16.07 -4.44 1.06
CA ALA A 135 -17.36 -4.86 0.57
C ALA A 135 -18.37 -3.70 0.67
N ASP A 136 -18.59 -2.97 -0.42
CA ASP A 136 -19.76 -2.10 -0.57
C ASP A 136 -20.90 -2.92 -1.19
N ASP A 137 -22.06 -2.94 -0.50
CA ASP A 137 -23.38 -3.48 -0.88
C ASP A 137 -23.38 -4.86 -1.60
N ARG A 138 -23.71 -5.92 -0.84
CA ARG A 138 -23.64 -7.33 -1.25
C ARG A 138 -24.61 -7.67 -2.39
N GLY A 139 -24.17 -7.47 -3.64
CA GLY A 139 -24.75 -8.10 -4.83
C GLY A 139 -24.18 -9.49 -5.16
N ALA A 140 -22.98 -9.83 -4.65
CA ALA A 140 -22.34 -11.13 -4.83
C ALA A 140 -21.91 -11.71 -3.48
N THR A 141 -22.51 -12.83 -3.08
CA THR A 141 -22.37 -13.41 -1.73
C THR A 141 -21.00 -14.07 -1.45
N ASP A 142 -20.11 -14.16 -2.44
CA ASP A 142 -18.86 -14.96 -2.37
C ASP A 142 -17.56 -14.20 -2.72
N SER A 143 -17.58 -12.87 -2.92
CA SER A 143 -16.37 -12.11 -3.25
C SER A 143 -15.54 -11.78 -2.01
N VAL A 144 -14.26 -12.14 -2.00
CA VAL A 144 -13.31 -11.83 -0.92
C VAL A 144 -12.61 -10.49 -1.21
N SER A 145 -12.77 -9.51 -0.33
CA SER A 145 -12.06 -8.23 -0.37
C SER A 145 -10.73 -8.28 0.38
N LEU A 146 -9.89 -7.27 0.18
CA LEU A 146 -8.65 -7.09 0.93
C LEU A 146 -8.93 -6.84 2.41
N ALA A 147 -9.98 -6.07 2.75
CA ALA A 147 -10.41 -5.88 4.13
C ALA A 147 -10.77 -7.22 4.79
N ASP A 148 -11.50 -8.11 4.09
CA ASP A 148 -11.83 -9.44 4.62
C ASP A 148 -10.57 -10.26 4.96
N ILE A 149 -9.50 -10.10 4.18
CA ILE A 149 -8.24 -10.81 4.44
C ILE A 149 -7.48 -10.17 5.61
N LEU A 150 -7.35 -8.85 5.63
CA LEU A 150 -6.50 -8.13 6.59
C LEU A 150 -7.15 -8.02 7.98
N LEU A 151 -8.46 -7.80 8.02
CA LEU A 151 -9.23 -7.55 9.24
C LEU A 151 -9.87 -8.82 9.82
N SER A 152 -9.76 -9.97 9.14
CA SER A 152 -10.36 -11.21 9.65
C SER A 152 -9.78 -11.58 11.02
N PRO A 153 -10.64 -11.82 12.04
CA PRO A 153 -10.20 -12.19 13.39
C PRO A 153 -9.54 -13.57 13.43
N GLN A 154 -9.74 -14.39 12.40
CA GLN A 154 -9.13 -15.72 12.28
C GLN A 154 -7.65 -15.65 11.91
N ARG A 155 -7.17 -14.51 11.39
CA ARG A 155 -5.77 -14.38 10.99
C ARG A 155 -4.85 -14.39 12.19
N LEU A 156 -3.72 -15.10 12.06
CA LEU A 156 -2.77 -15.23 13.16
C LEU A 156 -2.18 -13.88 13.59
N TRP A 157 -2.00 -12.92 12.67
CA TRP A 157 -1.54 -11.57 13.02
C TRP A 157 -2.58 -10.74 13.78
N ASN A 158 -3.85 -11.18 13.81
CA ASN A 158 -4.92 -10.59 14.61
C ASN A 158 -5.17 -11.36 15.93
N SER A 159 -4.55 -12.53 16.13
CA SER A 159 -4.82 -13.44 17.25
C SER A 159 -4.47 -12.89 18.66
N ALA A 160 -3.76 -11.77 18.78
CA ALA A 160 -3.51 -11.11 20.07
C ALA A 160 -4.77 -10.42 20.68
N ALA A 161 -5.93 -10.54 20.03
CA ALA A 161 -7.17 -9.84 20.35
C ALA A 161 -8.15 -10.54 21.31
N HIS A 162 -7.83 -11.71 21.85
CA HIS A 162 -8.80 -12.56 22.56
C HIS A 162 -9.35 -11.98 23.90
N THR A 163 -9.02 -10.73 24.26
CA THR A 163 -9.46 -10.08 25.51
C THR A 163 -10.16 -8.73 25.33
N ALA A 164 -10.54 -8.29 24.12
CA ALA A 164 -11.32 -7.05 23.96
C ALA A 164 -12.44 -7.16 22.90
N PRO A 165 -13.65 -6.65 23.18
CA PRO A 165 -14.80 -6.71 22.27
C PRO A 165 -14.81 -5.59 21.18
N SER A 166 -13.71 -4.86 20.98
CA SER A 166 -13.57 -3.92 19.86
C SER A 166 -12.81 -4.59 18.69
N PRO A 167 -12.98 -4.14 17.43
CA PRO A 167 -12.18 -4.66 16.33
C PRO A 167 -10.71 -4.39 16.66
N ALA A 168 -9.98 -5.42 17.05
CA ALA A 168 -8.60 -5.27 17.49
C ALA A 168 -7.79 -4.64 16.37
N TYR A 169 -7.26 -3.46 16.64
CA TYR A 169 -6.47 -2.71 15.67
C TYR A 169 -5.35 -3.58 15.12
N VAL A 170 -5.30 -3.71 13.80
CA VAL A 170 -4.28 -4.53 13.14
C VAL A 170 -2.94 -3.83 13.32
N ARG A 171 -1.94 -4.57 13.81
CA ARG A 171 -0.56 -4.07 14.02
C ARG A 171 0.22 -3.86 12.71
N LEU A 172 -0.48 -3.73 11.59
CA LEU A 172 0.11 -3.57 10.27
C LEU A 172 0.83 -2.22 10.22
N VAL A 173 2.15 -2.27 10.03
CA VAL A 173 3.02 -1.09 9.96
C VAL A 173 3.08 -0.53 8.55
N THR A 174 2.91 -1.37 7.52
CA THR A 174 3.04 -0.96 6.12
C THR A 174 2.02 -1.63 5.23
N LEU A 175 1.32 -0.80 4.46
CA LEU A 175 0.38 -1.21 3.43
C LEU A 175 0.88 -0.65 2.10
N ASP A 176 1.18 -1.57 1.18
CA ASP A 176 1.79 -1.27 -0.10
C ASP A 176 0.93 -1.87 -1.20
N LEU A 177 0.19 -0.98 -1.88
CA LEU A 177 -0.75 -1.30 -2.95
C LEU A 177 -0.31 -0.66 -4.27
N GLU A 178 1.00 -0.43 -4.45
CA GLU A 178 1.54 0.17 -5.66
C GLU A 178 1.21 -0.66 -6.92
N CYS A 179 1.10 0.02 -8.06
CA CYS A 179 0.87 -0.61 -9.35
C CYS A 179 -0.45 -1.41 -9.40
N ASN A 180 -1.55 -0.79 -9.00
CA ASN A 180 -2.90 -1.33 -9.16
C ASN A 180 -3.79 -0.30 -9.88
N GLU A 181 -5.11 -0.46 -9.80
CA GLU A 181 -6.12 0.30 -10.55
C GLU A 181 -7.14 0.90 -9.58
N LEU A 182 -6.68 1.39 -8.42
CA LEU A 182 -7.57 1.85 -7.35
C LEU A 182 -8.37 3.09 -7.75
N GLY A 183 -7.72 4.07 -8.38
CA GLY A 183 -8.31 5.37 -8.70
C GLY A 183 -8.84 6.12 -7.47
N ASP A 184 -9.61 7.17 -7.71
CA ASP A 184 -10.19 8.01 -6.64
C ASP A 184 -11.25 7.26 -5.83
N ALA A 185 -12.02 6.39 -6.48
CA ALA A 185 -13.00 5.53 -5.80
C ALA A 185 -12.30 4.56 -4.82
N GLY A 186 -11.12 4.05 -5.18
CA GLY A 186 -10.33 3.21 -4.28
C GLY A 186 -9.75 4.02 -3.11
N MET A 187 -9.33 5.28 -3.34
CA MET A 187 -8.94 6.17 -2.24
C MET A 187 -10.08 6.42 -1.26
N ARG A 188 -11.29 6.67 -1.74
CA ARG A 188 -12.48 6.81 -0.90
C ARG A 188 -12.67 5.59 0.01
N LEU A 189 -12.66 4.38 -0.56
CA LEU A 189 -12.86 3.14 0.21
C LEU A 189 -11.69 2.79 1.13
N LEU A 190 -10.46 3.11 0.74
CA LEU A 190 -9.32 3.03 1.66
C LEU A 190 -9.57 3.89 2.89
N CYS A 191 -9.97 5.14 2.69
CA CYS A 191 -10.14 6.13 3.75
C CYS A 191 -11.34 5.83 4.65
N SER A 192 -12.50 5.48 4.07
CA SER A 192 -13.72 5.21 4.84
C SER A 192 -13.82 3.79 5.41
N GLY A 193 -13.06 2.83 4.87
CA GLY A 193 -13.22 1.41 5.19
C GLY A 193 -11.97 0.75 5.79
N LEU A 194 -10.83 0.76 5.08
CA LEU A 194 -9.67 -0.02 5.52
C LEU A 194 -8.80 0.72 6.55
N LEU A 195 -8.47 1.99 6.29
CA LEU A 195 -7.50 2.76 7.08
C LEU A 195 -7.97 3.02 8.51
N VAL A 196 -9.27 3.11 8.74
CA VAL A 196 -9.87 3.35 10.07
C VAL A 196 -9.49 2.27 11.10
N HIS A 197 -9.25 1.03 10.63
CA HIS A 197 -8.87 -0.11 11.45
C HIS A 197 -7.34 -0.32 11.57
N LEU A 198 -6.54 0.39 10.77
CA LEU A 198 -5.08 0.23 10.71
C LEU A 198 -4.36 1.29 11.56
N ARG A 199 -4.68 1.39 12.85
CA ARG A 199 -4.08 2.41 13.76
C ARG A 199 -2.55 2.32 13.89
N GLY A 200 -1.98 1.13 13.66
CA GLY A 200 -0.53 0.91 13.67
C GLY A 200 0.19 1.29 12.37
N LEU A 201 -0.54 1.75 11.35
CA LEU A 201 0.02 2.00 10.03
C LEU A 201 0.96 3.22 10.06
N ARG A 202 2.20 2.99 9.63
CA ARG A 202 3.24 4.02 9.51
C ARG A 202 3.57 4.35 8.07
N ARG A 203 3.30 3.44 7.13
CA ARG A 203 3.61 3.65 5.70
C ARG A 203 2.43 3.22 4.82
N LEU A 204 1.96 4.15 4.01
CA LEU A 204 0.94 3.93 2.98
C LEU A 204 1.55 4.23 1.62
N LEU A 205 1.67 3.20 0.77
CA LEU A 205 2.29 3.29 -0.55
C LEU A 205 1.27 2.94 -1.63
N LEU A 206 0.99 3.91 -2.49
CA LEU A 206 -0.11 3.93 -3.47
C LEU A 206 0.37 4.42 -4.85
N ALA A 207 1.66 4.35 -5.12
CA ALA A 207 2.21 4.74 -6.41
C ALA A 207 1.55 3.98 -7.57
N SER A 208 1.41 4.62 -8.74
CA SER A 208 0.85 4.00 -9.95
C SER A 208 -0.54 3.38 -9.74
N ASN A 209 -1.50 4.18 -9.26
CA ASN A 209 -2.89 3.76 -9.03
C ASN A 209 -3.93 4.63 -9.78
N ASN A 210 -3.48 5.54 -10.65
CA ASN A 210 -4.33 6.51 -11.35
C ASN A 210 -5.18 7.36 -10.39
N ILE A 211 -4.60 7.73 -9.24
CA ILE A 211 -5.20 8.62 -8.25
C ILE A 211 -5.05 10.07 -8.71
N THR A 212 -6.12 10.85 -8.66
CA THR A 212 -6.12 12.27 -9.00
C THR A 212 -6.18 13.13 -7.73
N ILE A 213 -6.31 14.45 -7.92
CA ILE A 213 -6.60 15.36 -6.81
C ILE A 213 -7.90 14.98 -6.06
N ASP A 214 -8.91 14.43 -6.73
CA ASP A 214 -10.16 14.01 -6.07
C ASP A 214 -9.88 12.90 -5.03
N GLY A 215 -9.01 11.94 -5.37
CA GLY A 215 -8.55 10.91 -4.45
C GLY A 215 -7.74 11.45 -3.27
N LEU A 216 -6.92 12.48 -3.49
CA LEU A 216 -6.21 13.17 -2.41
C LEU A 216 -7.17 13.93 -1.48
N LEU A 217 -8.25 14.52 -2.01
CA LEU A 217 -9.26 15.20 -1.21
C LEU A 217 -9.96 14.24 -0.23
N PHE A 218 -10.25 13.00 -0.63
CA PHE A 218 -10.76 11.99 0.33
C PHE A 218 -9.78 11.72 1.48
N LEU A 219 -8.48 11.68 1.20
CA LEU A 219 -7.45 11.51 2.23
C LEU A 219 -7.45 12.71 3.20
N VAL A 220 -7.67 13.92 2.68
CA VAL A 220 -7.77 15.16 3.47
C VAL A 220 -9.04 15.21 4.30
N ASP A 221 -10.17 14.76 3.77
CA ASP A 221 -11.44 14.74 4.50
C ASP A 221 -11.37 13.78 5.70
N SER A 222 -10.76 12.60 5.52
CA SER A 222 -10.42 11.70 6.63
C SER A 222 -9.35 12.24 7.59
N ALA A 223 -8.60 13.25 7.17
CA ALA A 223 -7.67 13.97 8.04
C ALA A 223 -8.42 14.97 8.96
N ARG A 224 -9.55 15.50 8.49
CA ARG A 224 -10.36 16.54 9.13
C ARG A 224 -11.45 16.01 10.06
N SER A 225 -11.96 14.80 9.83
CA SER A 225 -13.03 14.25 10.67
C SER A 225 -12.55 13.96 12.10
N HIS A 226 -13.34 14.39 13.08
CA HIS A 226 -13.12 14.09 14.51
C HIS A 226 -13.69 12.73 14.95
N ASP A 227 -14.41 12.02 14.06
CA ASP A 227 -15.08 10.75 14.34
C ASP A 227 -14.80 9.71 13.23
N GLU A 228 -14.91 8.40 13.58
CA GLU A 228 -14.70 7.08 12.90
C GLU A 228 -13.81 6.98 11.63
N GLY A 229 -13.78 7.98 10.75
CA GLY A 229 -12.96 8.09 9.54
C GLY A 229 -11.59 8.75 9.75
N HIS A 230 -10.84 8.42 10.80
CA HIS A 230 -9.52 9.03 11.04
C HIS A 230 -8.43 8.39 10.16
N LEU A 231 -7.52 9.22 9.64
CA LEU A 231 -6.21 8.74 9.18
C LEU A 231 -5.49 7.96 10.29
N PRO A 232 -4.66 6.97 9.94
CA PRO A 232 -3.80 6.30 10.91
C PRO A 232 -2.96 7.34 11.69
N PRO A 233 -3.05 7.38 13.03
CA PRO A 233 -2.51 8.48 13.85
C PRO A 233 -0.97 8.53 13.87
N HIS A 234 -0.30 7.50 13.36
CA HIS A 234 1.15 7.36 13.34
C HIS A 234 1.70 7.26 11.92
N LEU A 235 0.98 7.80 10.92
CA LEU A 235 1.42 7.74 9.53
C LEU A 235 2.67 8.60 9.32
N GLU A 236 3.74 7.96 8.83
CA GLU A 236 5.05 8.59 8.65
C GLU A 236 5.47 8.67 7.18
N THR A 237 4.92 7.81 6.33
CA THR A 237 5.26 7.80 4.90
C THR A 237 4.02 7.72 4.06
N ILE A 238 3.90 8.65 3.11
CA ILE A 238 2.88 8.67 2.08
C ILE A 238 3.59 8.57 0.73
N GLY A 239 3.29 7.52 -0.02
CA GLY A 239 3.79 7.34 -1.37
C GLY A 239 2.66 7.44 -2.39
N LEU A 240 2.68 8.49 -3.20
CA LEU A 240 1.69 8.74 -4.26
C LEU A 240 2.36 8.99 -5.63
N SER A 241 3.61 8.57 -5.80
CA SER A 241 4.35 8.74 -7.06
C SER A 241 3.63 8.08 -8.24
N ASN A 242 3.88 8.55 -9.47
CA ASN A 242 3.21 8.02 -10.68
C ASN A 242 1.66 8.09 -10.60
N ASN A 243 1.12 9.14 -9.98
CA ASN A 243 -0.32 9.41 -9.97
C ASN A 243 -0.56 10.84 -10.50
N PRO A 244 -1.59 11.07 -11.32
CA PRO A 244 -1.90 12.38 -11.88
C PRO A 244 -2.54 13.34 -10.84
N LEU A 245 -1.77 13.74 -9.82
CA LEU A 245 -2.27 14.56 -8.71
C LEU A 245 -2.35 16.05 -9.03
N GLY A 246 -1.45 16.55 -9.88
CA GLY A 246 -1.43 17.97 -10.23
C GLY A 246 -2.76 18.42 -10.82
N THR A 247 -3.18 19.64 -10.50
CA THR A 247 -4.46 20.24 -10.93
C THR A 247 -4.65 20.28 -12.45
N HIS A 248 -3.55 20.28 -13.21
CA HIS A 248 -3.57 20.24 -14.67
C HIS A 248 -3.67 18.83 -15.27
N ALA A 249 -3.60 17.78 -14.46
CA ALA A 249 -3.42 16.41 -14.92
C ALA A 249 -4.72 15.76 -15.46
N ARG A 250 -5.92 16.31 -15.20
CA ARG A 250 -7.21 15.98 -15.85
C ARG A 250 -8.37 16.84 -15.32
N ARG A 251 -9.48 16.93 -16.09
CA ARG A 251 -10.80 17.39 -15.61
C ARG A 251 -11.26 16.45 -14.49
N THR A 252 -11.56 16.98 -13.30
CA THR A 252 -12.07 16.17 -12.18
C THR A 252 -13.52 15.77 -12.44
N VAL A 253 -14.00 14.75 -11.73
CA VAL A 253 -15.42 14.33 -11.82
C VAL A 253 -16.34 15.45 -11.28
N HIS A 254 -15.79 16.32 -10.43
CA HIS A 254 -16.48 17.45 -9.80
C HIS A 254 -16.28 18.81 -10.50
N GLY A 255 -15.65 18.87 -11.68
CA GLY A 255 -15.50 20.10 -12.48
C GLY A 255 -14.05 20.46 -12.82
N GLN A 256 -13.74 21.76 -12.88
CA GLN A 256 -12.34 22.21 -12.86
C GLN A 256 -11.95 22.35 -11.39
N PRO A 257 -10.95 21.61 -10.89
CA PRO A 257 -10.41 21.88 -9.56
C PRO A 257 -9.96 23.35 -9.51
N THR A 258 -10.16 24.01 -8.37
CA THR A 258 -9.64 25.36 -8.19
C THR A 258 -8.13 25.35 -8.42
N GLU A 259 -7.58 26.47 -8.90
CA GLU A 259 -6.14 26.59 -9.20
C GLU A 259 -5.24 26.20 -8.01
N ASN A 260 -5.77 26.28 -6.79
CA ASN A 260 -5.06 25.96 -5.54
C ASN A 260 -5.48 24.62 -4.90
N ALA A 261 -6.38 23.84 -5.50
CA ALA A 261 -6.96 22.65 -4.85
C ALA A 261 -5.90 21.69 -4.31
N PHE A 262 -4.88 21.37 -5.12
CA PHE A 262 -3.76 20.53 -4.68
C PHE A 262 -2.94 21.17 -3.57
N CYS A 263 -2.62 22.47 -3.69
CA CYS A 263 -1.82 23.19 -2.71
C CYS A 263 -2.51 23.19 -1.33
N ASP A 264 -3.81 23.48 -1.29
CA ASP A 264 -4.60 23.53 -0.06
C ASP A 264 -4.80 22.12 0.55
N ALA A 265 -5.06 21.12 -0.30
CA ALA A 265 -5.17 19.73 0.11
C ALA A 265 -3.86 19.22 0.74
N PHE A 266 -2.74 19.40 0.05
CA PHE A 266 -1.44 18.94 0.55
C PHE A 266 -1.02 19.69 1.81
N ARG A 267 -1.22 21.01 1.88
CA ARG A 267 -0.94 21.78 3.11
C ARG A 267 -1.76 21.24 4.29
N THR A 268 -3.06 20.97 4.09
CA THR A 268 -3.92 20.41 5.14
C THR A 268 -3.38 19.06 5.63
N LEU A 269 -3.02 18.18 4.70
CA LEU A 269 -2.47 16.86 5.02
C LEU A 269 -1.12 16.95 5.77
N ALA A 270 -0.22 17.82 5.30
CA ALA A 270 1.08 18.04 5.91
C ALA A 270 0.94 18.58 7.34
N LEU A 271 0.05 19.55 7.58
CA LEU A 271 -0.25 20.07 8.90
C LEU A 271 -0.86 19.00 9.82
N ARG A 272 -1.78 18.16 9.31
CA ARG A 272 -2.39 17.10 10.12
C ARG A 272 -1.36 16.08 10.60
N LEU A 273 -0.37 15.80 9.77
CA LEU A 273 0.67 14.80 10.01
C LEU A 273 1.99 15.43 10.45
N SER A 274 2.03 16.72 10.81
CA SER A 274 3.28 17.46 11.02
C SER A 274 4.19 16.86 12.10
N SER A 275 3.62 16.17 13.08
CA SER A 275 4.34 15.52 14.18
C SER A 275 4.83 14.10 13.86
N THR A 276 4.35 13.48 12.77
CA THR A 276 4.64 12.08 12.41
C THR A 276 5.21 11.90 11.02
N LEU A 277 4.92 12.80 10.08
CA LEU A 277 5.29 12.69 8.68
C LEU A 277 6.82 12.80 8.52
N ARG A 278 7.40 11.75 7.94
CA ARG A 278 8.85 11.64 7.71
C ARG A 278 9.19 11.60 6.24
N ARG A 279 8.37 10.95 5.40
CA ARG A 279 8.67 10.75 3.98
C ARG A 279 7.46 10.99 3.10
N VAL A 280 7.70 11.71 2.00
CA VAL A 280 6.68 11.96 0.98
C VAL A 280 7.24 11.59 -0.38
N HIS A 281 6.57 10.71 -1.11
CA HIS A 281 6.99 10.32 -2.46
C HIS A 281 5.98 10.85 -3.49
N LEU A 282 6.40 11.86 -4.25
CA LEU A 282 5.63 12.55 -5.29
C LEU A 282 6.44 12.64 -6.60
N ASN A 283 7.27 11.63 -6.88
CA ASN A 283 7.91 11.51 -8.20
C ASN A 283 6.85 11.31 -9.26
N HIS A 284 6.99 11.96 -10.42
CA HIS A 284 6.06 11.82 -11.54
C HIS A 284 4.58 11.93 -11.08
N ALA A 285 4.30 12.95 -10.27
CA ALA A 285 2.97 13.22 -9.71
C ALA A 285 2.17 14.23 -10.57
N SER A 286 2.69 14.54 -11.78
CA SER A 286 2.15 15.53 -12.70
C SER A 286 2.00 16.93 -12.10
N LEU A 287 2.85 17.28 -11.13
CA LEU A 287 2.81 18.58 -10.45
C LEU A 287 3.35 19.70 -11.35
N SER A 288 2.79 20.90 -11.19
CA SER A 288 3.31 22.15 -11.74
C SER A 288 4.41 22.75 -10.86
N THR A 289 5.16 23.70 -11.41
CA THR A 289 6.15 24.53 -10.69
C THR A 289 5.57 25.15 -9.41
N ARG A 290 4.34 25.69 -9.49
CA ARG A 290 3.64 26.31 -8.35
C ARG A 290 3.32 25.28 -7.26
N GLU A 291 2.81 24.12 -7.64
CA GLU A 291 2.44 23.05 -6.71
C GLU A 291 3.67 22.46 -6.01
N VAL A 292 4.79 22.28 -6.74
CA VAL A 292 6.07 21.89 -6.14
C VAL A 292 6.55 22.92 -5.14
N SER A 293 6.53 24.22 -5.49
CA SER A 293 6.87 25.29 -4.54
C SER A 293 5.99 25.24 -3.29
N SER A 294 4.68 24.99 -3.45
CA SER A 294 3.75 24.87 -2.32
C SER A 294 4.00 23.63 -1.44
N VAL A 295 4.35 22.48 -2.03
CA VAL A 295 4.72 21.26 -1.30
C VAL A 295 5.95 21.53 -0.43
N LEU A 296 6.99 22.11 -1.04
CA LEU A 296 8.22 22.45 -0.33
C LEU A 296 7.96 23.45 0.80
N GLN A 297 7.13 24.46 0.55
CA GLN A 297 6.73 25.42 1.57
C GLN A 297 6.03 24.74 2.76
N ALA A 298 5.00 23.94 2.51
CA ALA A 298 4.24 23.26 3.57
C ALA A 298 5.13 22.32 4.41
N LEU A 299 6.04 21.59 3.76
CA LEU A 299 6.98 20.70 4.45
C LEU A 299 8.03 21.47 5.24
N PHE A 300 8.56 22.56 4.68
CA PHE A 300 9.50 23.44 5.39
C PHE A 300 8.87 24.00 6.66
N GLU A 301 7.63 24.51 6.57
CA GLU A 301 6.86 25.00 7.73
C GLU A 301 6.69 23.90 8.79
N CYS A 302 6.37 22.66 8.38
CA CYS A 302 6.28 21.52 9.30
C CYS A 302 7.60 21.22 10.01
N VAL A 303 8.73 21.24 9.28
CA VAL A 303 10.07 21.01 9.83
C VAL A 303 10.47 22.08 10.82
N VAL A 304 10.22 23.35 10.50
CA VAL A 304 10.54 24.47 11.41
C VAL A 304 9.73 24.35 12.71
N GLN A 305 8.44 23.97 12.63
CA GLN A 305 7.59 23.79 13.80
C GLN A 305 8.02 22.61 14.70
N HIS A 306 8.66 21.58 14.15
CA HIS A 306 8.99 20.34 14.88
C HIS A 306 10.51 20.08 14.90
N SER A 307 11.26 21.01 15.49
CA SER A 307 12.72 20.90 15.68
C SER A 307 13.08 19.86 16.76
N GLY A 308 12.94 18.57 16.44
CA GLY A 308 13.24 17.44 17.35
C GLY A 308 13.77 16.20 16.64
N PRO A 309 14.13 15.12 17.37
CA PRO A 309 14.72 13.89 16.82
C PRO A 309 13.77 13.08 15.90
N CYS A 310 12.50 13.44 15.84
CA CYS A 310 11.52 12.96 14.85
C CYS A 310 11.51 13.83 13.58
N ALA A 311 12.69 14.16 13.07
CA ALA A 311 12.84 15.05 11.91
C ALA A 311 12.21 14.44 10.65
N PHE A 312 11.62 15.30 9.83
CA PHE A 312 11.25 14.97 8.46
C PHE A 312 12.50 14.43 7.74
N ASP A 313 12.39 13.29 7.08
CA ASP A 313 13.53 12.65 6.42
C ASP A 313 13.72 13.22 5.01
N ILE A 314 12.72 13.05 4.13
CA ILE A 314 12.88 13.37 2.71
C ILE A 314 11.55 13.49 1.94
N VAL A 315 11.49 14.42 0.99
CA VAL A 315 10.50 14.47 -0.08
C VAL A 315 11.16 14.14 -1.42
N TYR A 316 10.51 13.27 -2.20
CA TYR A 316 10.91 12.92 -3.56
C TYR A 316 9.96 13.59 -4.57
N LEU A 317 10.50 14.43 -5.46
CA LEU A 317 9.77 15.25 -6.45
C LEU A 317 10.33 15.13 -7.86
N ARG A 318 11.15 14.11 -8.13
CA ARG A 318 11.77 13.88 -9.45
C ARG A 318 10.72 13.60 -10.52
N GLU A 319 11.08 13.78 -11.78
CA GLU A 319 10.27 13.35 -12.92
C GLU A 319 8.88 14.03 -13.00
N ASN A 320 8.72 15.20 -12.38
CA ASN A 320 7.59 16.09 -12.67
C ASN A 320 7.97 16.95 -13.88
N GLU A 321 7.73 16.42 -15.09
CA GLU A 321 8.28 16.93 -16.37
C GLU A 321 8.02 18.43 -16.66
N ARG A 322 6.95 19.00 -16.10
CA ARG A 322 6.56 20.41 -16.32
C ARG A 322 7.15 21.38 -15.28
N VAL A 323 7.98 20.90 -14.37
CA VAL A 323 8.52 21.71 -13.27
C VAL A 323 9.79 22.39 -13.72
N ASP A 324 9.75 23.72 -13.71
CA ASP A 324 10.95 24.55 -13.68
C ASP A 324 11.47 24.60 -12.24
N LYS A 325 12.59 23.92 -11.99
CA LYS A 325 13.19 23.80 -10.67
C LYS A 325 13.68 25.15 -10.14
N GLU A 326 14.27 25.99 -10.99
CA GLU A 326 14.81 27.28 -10.58
C GLU A 326 13.67 28.22 -10.19
N GLU A 327 12.61 28.24 -10.99
CA GLU A 327 11.43 29.03 -10.70
C GLU A 327 10.69 28.54 -9.45
N ALA A 328 10.55 27.23 -9.24
CA ALA A 328 9.93 26.67 -8.04
C ALA A 328 10.66 27.12 -6.76
N LEU A 329 12.00 27.11 -6.81
CA LEU A 329 12.86 27.56 -5.71
C LEU A 329 12.82 29.09 -5.55
N ARG A 330 12.75 29.86 -6.63
CA ARG A 330 12.59 31.32 -6.58
C ARG A 330 11.28 31.71 -5.90
N LEU A 331 10.17 31.07 -6.28
CA LEU A 331 8.85 31.27 -5.68
C LEU A 331 8.81 30.87 -4.19
N LEU A 332 9.57 29.84 -3.82
CA LEU A 332 9.69 29.41 -2.42
C LEU A 332 10.49 30.44 -1.60
N ARG A 333 11.65 30.86 -2.10
CA ARG A 333 12.52 31.86 -1.44
C ARG A 333 11.81 33.19 -1.23
N SER A 334 10.92 33.61 -2.15
CA SER A 334 10.15 34.85 -1.97
C SER A 334 9.12 34.80 -0.84
N LYS A 335 8.85 33.62 -0.27
CA LYS A 335 7.83 33.41 0.78
C LYS A 335 8.43 33.02 2.15
N VAL A 336 9.74 32.89 2.25
CA VAL A 336 10.43 32.41 3.45
C VAL A 336 11.42 33.47 3.92
N GLU A 337 11.32 33.84 5.20
CA GLU A 337 12.22 34.83 5.82
C GLU A 337 13.60 34.24 6.15
N ASP A 338 13.65 33.02 6.69
CA ASP A 338 14.88 32.35 7.12
C ASP A 338 15.49 31.51 5.99
N LEU A 339 16.25 32.17 5.11
CA LEU A 339 16.87 31.54 3.94
C LEU A 339 17.95 30.51 4.31
N GLU A 340 18.64 30.67 5.44
CA GLU A 340 19.67 29.73 5.91
C GLU A 340 19.06 28.38 6.31
N LYS A 341 17.95 28.41 7.07
CA LYS A 341 17.18 27.20 7.38
C LYS A 341 16.59 26.59 6.12
N LEU A 342 16.07 27.41 5.21
CA LEU A 342 15.52 26.93 3.94
C LEU A 342 16.57 26.18 3.12
N ASP A 343 17.77 26.75 2.97
CA ASP A 343 18.86 26.12 2.24
C ASP A 343 19.30 24.80 2.86
N THR A 344 19.32 24.73 4.20
CA THR A 344 19.58 23.48 4.91
C THR A 344 18.49 22.45 4.67
N PHE A 345 17.21 22.87 4.68
CA PHE A 345 16.09 22.01 4.36
C PHE A 345 16.17 21.45 2.93
N LEU A 346 16.39 22.32 1.95
CA LEU A 346 16.51 21.94 0.54
C LEU A 346 17.65 20.93 0.32
N ARG A 347 18.81 21.14 0.97
CA ARG A 347 19.97 20.23 0.83
C ARG A 347 19.75 18.87 1.49
N ARG A 348 19.09 18.82 2.65
CA ARG A 348 18.97 17.58 3.46
C ARG A 348 17.73 16.76 3.13
N HIS A 349 16.63 17.41 2.77
CA HIS A 349 15.31 16.81 2.78
C HIS A 349 14.61 16.82 1.43
N VAL A 350 15.21 17.38 0.38
CA VAL A 350 14.56 17.47 -0.94
C VAL A 350 15.37 16.71 -1.99
N SER A 351 14.71 15.75 -2.62
CA SER A 351 15.20 15.06 -3.81
C SER A 351 14.33 15.48 -4.99
N MET A 352 14.76 16.52 -5.70
CA MET A 352 14.07 17.10 -6.84
C MET A 352 15.01 17.24 -8.03
#